data_AF-A0A1B3WC25-F1
#
_entry.id   AF-A0A1B3WC25-F1
#
_cell.length_a   1.000
_cell.length_b   1.000
_cell.length_c   1.000
_cell.angle_alpha   90.00
_cell.angle_beta   90.00
_cell.angle_gamma   90.00
#
_symmetry.space_group_name_H-M   'P 1'
#
loop_
_entity.id
_entity.type
_entity.pdbx_description
1 polymer ?
#
loop_
_entity_poly.entity_id
_entity_poly.type
_entity_poly.pdbx_seq_one_letter_code
_entity_poly.pdbx_strand_id
1 'polypeptide(L)'
;MGTDSKAESETSMAIGTKSEATAVDALAMGTQSKAYGISAVALGRQAVANQQNAVALGFDAGAYGLNAIAIGFSTDVNGEHSAAIGSDATATTDAVAVGHNALANGNSAIAIGKGASSGIRNGLAIGVSANASEISSMATGANANASEENAVALGNGAKSEHVGSVALGSNSETEAARGISDALVNGYTFEGFAATHPNSTVSVGKSGAERTITNVAAGRVTSNSTDAINGSQLYTTNNMLTNVSETITTILGCNAEIEQHGNNLGKIRTYDIGGTDSNYGRFWYLS
;
A
#
# COMPACT_ATOMS: atom_id res chain seq x y z
N MET A 1 21.31 37.78 28.56
CA MET A 1 21.13 39.14 27.99
C MET A 1 19.64 39.38 27.78
N GLY A 2 19.05 40.36 28.47
CA GLY A 2 17.60 40.61 28.46
C GLY A 2 17.05 40.68 29.88
N THR A 3 15.95 41.41 30.07
CA THR A 3 15.30 41.51 31.38
C THR A 3 14.85 40.12 31.83
N ASP A 4 15.20 39.74 33.06
CA ASP A 4 14.91 38.42 33.65
C ASP A 4 15.44 37.21 32.85
N SER A 5 16.46 37.40 31.99
CA SER A 5 17.15 36.26 31.37
C SER A 5 17.99 35.50 32.39
N LYS A 6 17.94 34.16 32.39
CA LYS A 6 18.66 33.29 33.34
C LYS A 6 19.52 32.27 32.60
N ALA A 7 20.82 32.30 32.85
CA ALA A 7 21.77 31.27 32.45
C ALA A 7 22.38 30.73 33.76
N GLU A 8 21.95 29.54 34.21
CA GLU A 8 22.16 29.07 35.60
C GLU A 8 23.26 28.01 35.74
N SER A 9 23.67 27.39 34.64
CA SER A 9 24.66 26.31 34.61
C SER A 9 25.92 26.69 33.84
N GLU A 10 26.98 25.87 33.97
CA GLU A 10 28.21 25.99 33.19
C GLU A 10 27.90 26.10 31.70
N THR A 11 28.65 26.98 30.99
CA THR A 11 28.58 27.24 29.54
C THR A 11 27.18 27.58 28.96
N SER A 12 26.17 27.71 29.81
CA SER A 12 24.81 28.04 29.40
C SER A 12 24.68 29.48 28.88
N MET A 13 23.79 29.69 27.91
CA MET A 13 23.56 30.98 27.27
C MET A 13 22.07 31.29 27.20
N ALA A 14 21.66 32.40 27.80
CA ALA A 14 20.29 32.90 27.75
C ALA A 14 20.23 34.32 27.14
N ILE A 15 19.51 34.48 26.03
CA ILE A 15 19.38 35.75 25.30
C ILE A 15 17.90 36.01 24.98
N GLY A 16 17.32 37.08 25.54
CA GLY A 16 15.91 37.44 25.40
C GLY A 16 15.25 37.75 26.73
N THR A 17 14.16 38.50 26.73
CA THR A 17 13.39 38.77 27.95
C THR A 17 12.81 37.47 28.48
N LYS A 18 13.06 37.14 29.76
CA LYS A 18 12.62 35.91 30.43
C LYS A 18 13.08 34.61 29.74
N SER A 19 14.19 34.63 29.00
CA SER A 19 14.79 33.39 28.51
C SER A 19 15.47 32.62 29.63
N GLU A 20 15.39 31.29 29.63
CA GLU A 20 15.92 30.43 30.67
C GLU A 20 16.75 29.30 30.06
N ALA A 21 18.05 29.27 30.34
CA ALA A 21 18.97 28.18 30.04
C ALA A 21 19.51 27.64 31.39
N THR A 22 18.93 26.56 31.89
CA THR A 22 19.19 26.12 33.29
C THR A 22 20.15 24.94 33.40
N ALA A 23 20.46 24.25 32.30
CA ALA A 23 21.35 23.10 32.27
C ALA A 23 22.69 23.40 31.58
N VAL A 24 23.68 22.51 31.79
CA VAL A 24 25.03 22.61 31.22
C VAL A 24 24.97 22.64 29.70
N ASP A 25 25.76 23.51 29.06
CA ASP A 25 25.80 23.72 27.60
C ASP A 25 24.45 24.11 26.96
N ALA A 26 23.43 24.47 27.74
CA ALA A 26 22.11 24.82 27.21
C ALA A 26 22.10 26.21 26.55
N LEU A 27 21.39 26.35 25.44
CA LEU A 27 21.23 27.61 24.71
C LEU A 27 19.75 27.98 24.60
N ALA A 28 19.33 29.06 25.26
CA ALA A 28 18.00 29.64 25.15
C ALA A 28 18.06 31.03 24.51
N MET A 29 17.47 31.19 23.32
CA MET A 29 17.47 32.44 22.56
C MET A 29 16.07 32.81 22.09
N GLY A 30 15.50 33.91 22.58
CA GLY A 30 14.13 34.35 22.30
C GLY A 30 13.42 34.83 23.55
N THR A 31 12.33 35.59 23.38
CA THR A 31 11.50 35.98 24.54
C THR A 31 10.82 34.73 25.10
N GLN A 32 10.98 34.46 26.40
CA GLN A 32 10.44 33.28 27.08
C GLN A 32 10.90 31.92 26.50
N SER A 33 12.03 31.88 25.79
CA SER A 33 12.61 30.59 25.37
C SER A 33 13.18 29.83 26.58
N LYS A 34 13.12 28.51 26.55
CA LYS A 34 13.46 27.62 27.67
C LYS A 34 14.28 26.43 27.19
N ALA A 35 15.54 26.36 27.61
CA ALA A 35 16.41 25.20 27.40
C ALA A 35 16.75 24.60 28.77
N TYR A 36 16.04 23.52 29.13
CA TYR A 36 16.16 22.88 30.45
C TYR A 36 17.01 21.60 30.44
N GLY A 37 17.24 21.01 29.26
CA GLY A 37 18.10 19.83 29.12
C GLY A 37 19.57 20.14 28.91
N ILE A 38 20.45 19.19 29.27
CA ILE A 38 21.89 19.29 29.00
C ILE A 38 22.12 19.36 27.49
N SER A 39 22.93 20.33 27.05
CA SER A 39 23.20 20.61 25.64
C SER A 39 21.93 20.88 24.80
N ALA A 40 20.82 21.26 25.44
CA ALA A 40 19.58 21.56 24.75
C ALA A 40 19.63 22.94 24.09
N VAL A 41 18.95 23.09 22.94
CA VAL A 41 18.89 24.35 22.18
C VAL A 41 17.44 24.75 21.98
N ALA A 42 17.05 25.92 22.50
CA ALA A 42 15.74 26.52 22.29
C ALA A 42 15.89 27.91 21.65
N LEU A 43 15.58 28.01 20.35
CA LEU A 43 15.67 29.24 19.55
C LEU A 43 14.29 29.65 19.02
N GLY A 44 13.76 30.75 19.53
CA GLY A 44 12.46 31.30 19.15
C GLY A 44 11.68 31.79 20.36
N ARG A 45 10.72 32.70 20.15
CA ARG A 45 9.84 33.13 21.24
C ARG A 45 9.04 31.91 21.74
N GLN A 46 9.02 31.68 23.06
CA GLN A 46 8.37 30.53 23.69
C GLN A 46 8.87 29.13 23.25
N ALA A 47 9.99 29.03 22.52
CA ALA A 47 10.57 27.72 22.19
C ALA A 47 10.98 26.99 23.48
N VAL A 48 10.73 25.68 23.55
CA VAL A 48 11.00 24.84 24.73
C VAL A 48 11.77 23.59 24.33
N ALA A 49 12.94 23.38 24.93
CA ALA A 49 13.73 22.16 24.82
C ALA A 49 13.97 21.58 26.23
N ASN A 50 13.19 20.56 26.60
CA ASN A 50 13.10 20.09 27.99
C ASN A 50 14.16 19.05 28.39
N GLN A 51 14.59 18.22 27.44
CA GLN A 51 15.44 17.06 27.72
C GLN A 51 16.82 17.19 27.09
N GLN A 52 17.74 16.31 27.49
CA GLN A 52 19.10 16.31 26.99
C GLN A 52 19.14 16.20 25.45
N ASN A 53 20.04 16.97 24.83
CA ASN A 53 20.22 17.07 23.37
C ASN A 53 18.97 17.52 22.59
N ALA A 54 17.91 17.98 23.25
CA ALA A 54 16.70 18.42 22.57
C ALA A 54 16.95 19.74 21.83
N VAL A 55 16.41 19.87 20.62
CA VAL A 55 16.57 21.04 19.75
C VAL A 55 15.20 21.54 19.34
N ALA A 56 14.81 22.72 19.82
CA ALA A 56 13.57 23.42 19.47
C ALA A 56 13.89 24.73 18.73
N LEU A 57 13.51 24.84 17.46
CA LEU A 57 13.77 25.98 16.59
C LEU A 57 12.46 26.50 15.99
N GLY A 58 11.95 27.63 16.47
CA GLY A 58 10.73 28.26 15.97
C GLY A 58 9.91 28.94 17.07
N PHE A 59 8.91 29.72 16.66
CA PHE A 59 7.96 30.28 17.62
C PHE A 59 7.10 29.15 18.20
N ASP A 60 7.11 29.00 19.52
CA ASP A 60 6.36 27.96 20.25
C ASP A 60 6.75 26.52 19.87
N ALA A 61 7.96 26.31 19.34
CA ALA A 61 8.47 24.97 19.06
C ALA A 61 8.74 24.20 20.37
N GLY A 62 8.20 22.99 20.50
CA GLY A 62 8.36 22.13 21.68
C GLY A 62 9.13 20.84 21.37
N ALA A 63 10.35 20.73 21.88
CA ALA A 63 11.14 19.49 21.91
C ALA A 63 11.16 18.93 23.33
N TYR A 64 10.23 18.03 23.64
CA TYR A 64 9.98 17.53 24.99
C TYR A 64 10.61 16.17 25.28
N GLY A 65 10.98 15.38 24.26
CA GLY A 65 11.66 14.10 24.41
C GLY A 65 13.19 14.19 24.41
N LEU A 66 13.85 13.15 24.94
CA LEU A 66 15.30 12.98 24.86
C LEU A 66 15.74 12.94 23.38
N ASN A 67 16.79 13.69 23.02
CA ASN A 67 17.28 13.76 21.63
C ASN A 67 16.22 14.23 20.60
N ALA A 68 15.15 14.88 21.04
CA ALA A 68 14.07 15.37 20.17
C ALA A 68 14.50 16.55 19.30
N ILE A 69 14.01 16.61 18.06
CA ILE A 69 14.24 17.73 17.13
C ILE A 69 12.88 18.31 16.72
N ALA A 70 12.58 19.54 17.14
CA ALA A 70 11.37 20.27 16.81
C ALA A 70 11.73 21.55 16.02
N ILE A 71 11.38 21.62 14.73
CA ILE A 71 11.73 22.75 13.86
C ILE A 71 10.48 23.27 13.16
N GLY A 72 10.00 24.45 13.54
CA GLY A 72 8.79 25.06 12.97
C GLY A 72 7.98 25.85 13.97
N PHE A 73 6.92 26.50 13.50
CA PHE A 73 5.93 27.12 14.37
C PHE A 73 5.13 26.03 15.10
N SER A 74 4.98 26.12 16.42
CA SER A 74 4.09 25.25 17.20
C SER A 74 4.29 23.74 16.98
N THR A 75 5.53 23.30 16.72
CA THR A 75 5.85 21.87 16.66
C THR A 75 5.74 21.23 18.03
N ASP A 76 5.32 19.97 18.08
CA ASP A 76 5.15 19.22 19.33
C ASP A 76 5.82 17.84 19.26
N VAL A 77 6.99 17.72 19.89
CA VAL A 77 7.84 16.52 19.83
C VAL A 77 7.99 15.92 21.22
N ASN A 78 7.03 15.07 21.58
CA ASN A 78 6.96 14.39 22.89
C ASN A 78 7.81 13.11 22.96
N GLY A 79 8.18 12.56 21.80
CA GLY A 79 8.92 11.31 21.71
C GLY A 79 10.42 11.42 21.96
N GLU A 80 11.00 10.41 22.60
CA GLU A 80 12.46 10.22 22.56
C GLU A 80 12.92 9.86 21.13
N HIS A 81 14.13 10.29 20.76
CA HIS A 81 14.77 10.02 19.46
C HIS A 81 13.92 10.41 18.24
N SER A 82 13.08 11.44 18.38
CA SER A 82 12.07 11.79 17.38
C SER A 82 12.31 13.16 16.76
N ALA A 83 11.70 13.40 15.60
CA ALA A 83 11.84 14.66 14.88
C ALA A 83 10.52 15.13 14.27
N ALA A 84 10.17 16.41 14.48
CA ALA A 84 9.12 17.10 13.75
C ALA A 84 9.66 18.36 13.07
N ILE A 85 9.42 18.48 11.76
CA ILE A 85 9.88 19.60 10.94
C ILE A 85 8.71 20.14 10.10
N GLY A 86 8.23 21.35 10.42
CA GLY A 86 7.09 21.99 9.78
C GLY A 86 6.13 22.60 10.79
N SER A 87 5.33 23.59 10.37
CA SER A 87 4.31 24.19 11.25
C SER A 87 3.37 23.11 11.79
N ASP A 88 3.15 23.09 13.09
CA ASP A 88 2.19 22.21 13.77
C ASP A 88 2.48 20.71 13.56
N ALA A 89 3.71 20.36 13.17
CA ALA A 89 4.12 18.96 13.03
C ALA A 89 4.28 18.32 14.41
N THR A 90 3.79 17.08 14.55
CA THR A 90 3.80 16.33 15.81
C THR A 90 4.51 14.99 15.63
N ALA A 91 5.43 14.66 16.54
CA ALA A 91 6.13 13.37 16.54
C ALA A 91 6.18 12.76 17.95
N THR A 92 5.90 11.46 18.01
CA THR A 92 6.02 10.63 19.22
C THR A 92 7.31 9.79 19.20
N THR A 93 7.49 8.84 20.11
CA THR A 93 8.75 8.12 20.30
C THR A 93 9.24 7.41 19.03
N ASP A 94 10.51 7.61 18.69
CA ASP A 94 11.16 7.10 17.48
C ASP A 94 10.49 7.55 16.16
N ALA A 95 9.62 8.56 16.22
CA ALA A 95 8.82 8.98 15.08
C ALA A 95 9.43 10.15 14.30
N VAL A 96 9.04 10.26 13.03
CA VAL A 96 9.47 11.34 12.13
C VAL A 96 8.26 11.98 11.46
N ALA A 97 8.04 13.26 11.72
CA ALA A 97 7.01 14.09 11.09
C ALA A 97 7.64 15.21 10.27
N VAL A 98 7.37 15.28 8.97
CA VAL A 98 7.92 16.33 8.09
C VAL A 98 6.82 16.91 7.22
N GLY A 99 6.48 18.18 7.44
CA GLY A 99 5.45 18.91 6.71
C GLY A 99 4.49 19.64 7.65
N HIS A 100 3.78 20.64 7.12
CA HIS A 100 2.75 21.35 7.89
C HIS A 100 1.61 20.40 8.28
N ASN A 101 1.29 20.31 9.57
CA ASN A 101 0.34 19.36 10.15
C ASN A 101 0.69 17.88 9.89
N ALA A 102 1.97 17.53 9.70
CA ALA A 102 2.37 16.13 9.66
C ALA A 102 2.23 15.51 11.05
N LEU A 103 1.57 14.35 11.15
CA LEU A 103 1.22 13.70 12.40
C LEU A 103 1.81 12.29 12.45
N ALA A 104 2.94 12.14 13.15
CA ALA A 104 3.55 10.83 13.44
C ALA A 104 3.21 10.40 14.88
N ASN A 105 1.96 9.99 15.09
CA ASN A 105 1.37 9.71 16.41
C ASN A 105 1.67 8.31 16.94
N GLY A 106 2.04 7.38 16.06
CA GLY A 106 2.50 6.05 16.46
C GLY A 106 3.97 6.01 16.88
N ASN A 107 4.33 5.08 17.77
CA ASN A 107 5.74 4.78 18.00
C ASN A 107 6.39 4.28 16.69
N SER A 108 7.60 4.76 16.40
CA SER A 108 8.32 4.44 15.15
C SER A 108 7.54 4.83 13.88
N ALA A 109 6.59 5.76 13.98
CA ALA A 109 5.79 6.22 12.85
C ALA A 109 6.57 7.20 11.96
N ILE A 110 6.32 7.17 10.66
CA ILE A 110 6.84 8.14 9.72
C ILE A 110 5.67 8.82 9.02
N ALA A 111 5.58 10.15 9.11
CA ALA A 111 4.58 10.97 8.43
C ALA A 111 5.30 12.09 7.65
N ILE A 112 5.35 12.00 6.32
CA ILE A 112 6.05 12.95 5.46
C ILE A 112 5.08 13.52 4.42
N GLY A 113 4.77 14.80 4.53
CA GLY A 113 3.85 15.52 3.67
C GLY A 113 2.90 16.40 4.48
N LYS A 114 2.34 17.44 3.84
CA LYS A 114 1.33 18.29 4.48
C LYS A 114 0.13 17.43 4.87
N GLY A 115 -0.23 17.41 6.16
CA GLY A 115 -1.35 16.61 6.66
C GLY A 115 -1.16 15.10 6.57
N ALA A 116 0.06 14.61 6.29
CA ALA A 116 0.33 13.18 6.34
C ALA A 116 0.09 12.68 7.78
N SER A 117 -0.57 11.54 7.94
CA SER A 117 -0.91 10.99 9.24
C SER A 117 -0.54 9.52 9.31
N SER A 118 0.34 9.20 10.25
CA SER A 118 0.66 7.84 10.65
C SER A 118 0.22 7.66 12.10
N GLY A 119 -0.93 7.02 12.27
CA GLY A 119 -1.72 7.07 13.50
C GLY A 119 -1.24 6.13 14.61
N ILE A 120 -0.64 5.01 14.23
CA ILE A 120 -0.34 3.89 15.14
C ILE A 120 1.09 3.36 14.88
N ARG A 121 1.57 2.49 15.79
CA ARG A 121 2.93 1.91 15.77
C ARG A 121 3.32 1.38 14.39
N ASN A 122 4.55 1.72 13.97
CA ASN A 122 5.19 1.31 12.72
C ASN A 122 4.49 1.77 11.43
N GLY A 123 3.55 2.73 11.50
CA GLY A 123 2.87 3.23 10.30
C GLY A 123 3.78 4.10 9.43
N LEU A 124 3.61 4.03 8.11
CA LEU A 124 4.34 4.84 7.13
C LEU A 124 3.37 5.62 6.25
N ALA A 125 3.26 6.94 6.44
CA ALA A 125 2.47 7.84 5.62
C ALA A 125 3.38 8.82 4.85
N ILE A 126 3.47 8.69 3.53
CA ILE A 126 4.26 9.58 2.67
C ILE A 126 3.39 10.17 1.57
N GLY A 127 3.16 11.48 1.61
CA GLY A 127 2.36 12.23 0.63
C GLY A 127 1.44 13.23 1.30
N VAL A 128 0.97 14.22 0.53
CA VAL A 128 -0.03 15.17 1.04
C VAL A 128 -1.29 14.41 1.44
N SER A 129 -1.69 14.54 2.69
CA SER A 129 -2.84 13.84 3.28
C SER A 129 -2.79 12.31 3.14
N ALA A 130 -1.60 11.71 3.01
CA ALA A 130 -1.46 10.26 3.09
C ALA A 130 -1.84 9.79 4.50
N ASN A 131 -2.58 8.69 4.62
CA ASN A 131 -3.09 8.18 5.88
C ASN A 131 -2.76 6.69 6.06
N ALA A 132 -1.89 6.40 7.02
CA ALA A 132 -1.62 5.06 7.53
C ALA A 132 -2.25 4.97 8.93
N SER A 133 -3.50 4.49 9.00
CA SER A 133 -4.32 4.60 10.22
C SER A 133 -4.00 3.54 11.27
N GLU A 134 -3.48 2.38 10.86
CA GLU A 134 -3.38 1.19 11.72
C GLU A 134 -1.95 0.66 11.88
N ILE A 135 -1.77 -0.32 12.77
CA ILE A 135 -0.46 -0.93 13.07
C ILE A 135 0.20 -1.41 11.77
N SER A 136 1.46 -1.01 11.57
CA SER A 136 2.28 -1.43 10.41
C SER A 136 1.64 -1.14 9.04
N SER A 137 0.66 -0.24 8.97
CA SER A 137 0.05 0.17 7.71
C SER A 137 0.96 1.12 6.93
N MET A 138 0.85 1.10 5.60
CA MET A 138 1.72 1.89 4.71
C MET A 138 0.89 2.59 3.65
N ALA A 139 0.89 3.92 3.67
CA ALA A 139 0.23 4.76 2.68
C ALA A 139 1.26 5.68 2.02
N THR A 140 1.49 5.50 0.72
CA THR A 140 2.43 6.32 -0.05
C THR A 140 1.78 6.82 -1.34
N GLY A 141 1.76 8.14 -1.50
CA GLY A 141 1.01 8.87 -2.50
C GLY A 141 0.05 9.87 -1.86
N ALA A 142 -0.23 10.99 -2.55
CA ALA A 142 -1.18 11.97 -2.05
C ALA A 142 -2.57 11.33 -1.88
N ASN A 143 -3.21 11.51 -0.73
CA ASN A 143 -4.48 10.88 -0.34
C ASN A 143 -4.47 9.34 -0.41
N ALA A 144 -3.31 8.68 -0.37
CA ALA A 144 -3.27 7.22 -0.15
C ALA A 144 -3.84 6.90 1.23
N ASN A 145 -4.65 5.84 1.33
CA ASN A 145 -5.31 5.43 2.56
C ASN A 145 -5.05 3.94 2.83
N ALA A 146 -4.27 3.63 3.85
CA ALA A 146 -4.11 2.29 4.38
C ALA A 146 -4.76 2.26 5.77
N SER A 147 -6.00 1.78 5.84
CA SER A 147 -6.87 1.96 7.02
C SER A 147 -6.99 0.72 7.90
N GLU A 148 -6.25 -0.34 7.58
CA GLU A 148 -6.32 -1.63 8.30
C GLU A 148 -4.92 -2.14 8.66
N GLU A 149 -4.87 -3.08 9.60
CA GLU A 149 -3.61 -3.66 10.08
C GLU A 149 -2.80 -4.27 8.93
N ASN A 150 -1.52 -3.92 8.82
CA ASN A 150 -0.61 -4.38 7.77
C ASN A 150 -1.07 -4.05 6.33
N ALA A 151 -2.05 -3.16 6.15
CA ALA A 151 -2.53 -2.76 4.83
C ALA A 151 -1.50 -1.87 4.12
N VAL A 152 -1.37 -2.02 2.81
CA VAL A 152 -0.45 -1.23 1.97
C VAL A 152 -1.22 -0.54 0.85
N ALA A 153 -1.20 0.79 0.82
CA ALA A 153 -1.73 1.63 -0.25
C ALA A 153 -0.59 2.40 -0.94
N LEU A 154 -0.27 2.03 -2.17
CA LEU A 154 0.80 2.63 -2.96
C LEU A 154 0.24 3.29 -4.22
N GLY A 155 0.08 4.61 -4.18
CA GLY A 155 -0.38 5.43 -5.29
C GLY A 155 -1.27 6.58 -4.84
N ASN A 156 -1.36 7.65 -5.64
CA ASN A 156 -2.30 8.73 -5.37
C ASN A 156 -3.74 8.21 -5.34
N GLY A 157 -4.42 8.41 -4.20
CA GLY A 157 -5.77 7.93 -3.95
C GLY A 157 -5.92 6.40 -3.87
N ALA A 158 -4.81 5.65 -3.72
CA ALA A 158 -4.89 4.20 -3.47
C ALA A 158 -5.54 3.94 -2.11
N LYS A 159 -6.38 2.91 -2.02
CA LYS A 159 -7.12 2.55 -0.80
C LYS A 159 -6.98 1.08 -0.49
N SER A 160 -6.31 0.78 0.63
CA SER A 160 -6.23 -0.56 1.18
C SER A 160 -6.99 -0.60 2.50
N GLU A 161 -8.21 -1.14 2.45
CA GLU A 161 -9.21 -1.08 3.53
C GLU A 161 -9.53 -2.48 4.09
N HIS A 162 -8.61 -3.44 3.91
CA HIS A 162 -8.68 -4.78 4.48
C HIS A 162 -7.35 -5.20 5.12
N VAL A 163 -7.42 -6.05 6.16
CA VAL A 163 -6.23 -6.52 6.88
C VAL A 163 -5.25 -7.22 5.93
N GLY A 164 -4.01 -6.76 5.91
CA GLY A 164 -2.94 -7.32 5.10
C GLY A 164 -3.14 -7.21 3.58
N SER A 165 -4.09 -6.41 3.10
CA SER A 165 -4.31 -6.21 1.67
C SER A 165 -3.36 -5.16 1.07
N VAL A 166 -3.19 -5.20 -0.25
CA VAL A 166 -2.35 -4.24 -0.99
C VAL A 166 -3.14 -3.58 -2.11
N ALA A 167 -3.32 -2.26 -2.07
CA ALA A 167 -3.73 -1.46 -3.22
C ALA A 167 -2.50 -0.91 -3.93
N LEU A 168 -2.27 -1.37 -5.16
CA LEU A 168 -1.10 -1.03 -5.97
C LEU A 168 -1.50 -0.21 -7.19
N GLY A 169 -1.12 1.06 -7.20
CA GLY A 169 -1.39 2.02 -8.27
C GLY A 169 -2.36 3.12 -7.87
N SER A 170 -2.34 4.23 -8.62
CA SER A 170 -3.24 5.36 -8.36
C SER A 170 -4.71 4.93 -8.43
N ASN A 171 -5.51 5.31 -7.44
CA ASN A 171 -6.93 4.97 -7.35
C ASN A 171 -7.24 3.46 -7.35
N SER A 172 -6.25 2.61 -7.05
CA SER A 172 -6.52 1.19 -6.78
C SER A 172 -7.25 1.04 -5.45
N GLU A 173 -8.17 0.10 -5.38
CA GLU A 173 -9.01 -0.16 -4.20
C GLU A 173 -9.04 -1.67 -3.96
N THR A 174 -8.72 -2.07 -2.73
CA THR A 174 -8.81 -3.47 -2.32
C THR A 174 -10.26 -3.87 -2.08
N GLU A 175 -10.57 -5.13 -2.38
CA GLU A 175 -11.82 -5.78 -1.99
C GLU A 175 -11.51 -6.91 -0.99
N ALA A 176 -12.53 -7.44 -0.32
CA ALA A 176 -12.34 -8.59 0.56
C ALA A 176 -11.75 -9.78 -0.23
N ALA A 177 -10.83 -10.51 0.39
CA ALA A 177 -10.25 -11.70 -0.24
C ALA A 177 -11.34 -12.74 -0.55
N ARG A 178 -11.37 -13.22 -1.79
CA ARG A 178 -12.39 -14.17 -2.24
C ARG A 178 -11.78 -15.55 -2.43
N GLY A 179 -12.25 -16.50 -1.64
CA GLY A 179 -11.98 -17.92 -1.84
C GLY A 179 -12.79 -18.50 -3.00
N ILE A 180 -12.16 -19.28 -3.86
CA ILE A 180 -12.80 -19.97 -4.99
C ILE A 180 -12.39 -21.44 -4.91
N SER A 181 -13.34 -22.32 -4.57
CA SER A 181 -13.14 -23.78 -4.47
C SER A 181 -13.44 -24.53 -5.76
N ASP A 182 -14.32 -23.95 -6.57
CA ASP A 182 -14.88 -24.56 -7.76
C ASP A 182 -15.31 -23.50 -8.78
N ALA A 183 -15.56 -23.95 -10.01
CA ALA A 183 -16.12 -23.13 -11.07
C ALA A 183 -17.16 -23.92 -11.87
N LEU A 184 -18.32 -23.32 -12.11
CA LEU A 184 -19.34 -23.85 -13.01
C LEU A 184 -19.13 -23.28 -14.42
N VAL A 185 -18.78 -24.13 -15.38
CA VAL A 185 -18.61 -23.74 -16.78
C VAL A 185 -19.49 -24.63 -17.65
N ASN A 186 -20.46 -24.02 -18.35
CA ASN A 186 -21.40 -24.72 -19.24
C ASN A 186 -22.12 -25.92 -18.60
N GLY A 187 -22.43 -25.84 -17.30
CA GLY A 187 -23.12 -26.92 -16.56
C GLY A 187 -22.20 -27.99 -15.96
N TYR A 188 -20.88 -27.88 -16.15
CA TYR A 188 -19.90 -28.77 -15.52
C TYR A 188 -19.18 -28.05 -14.37
N THR A 189 -19.11 -28.70 -13.22
CA THR A 189 -18.36 -28.22 -12.06
C THR A 189 -16.91 -28.68 -12.15
N PHE A 190 -15.99 -27.74 -12.08
CA PHE A 190 -14.55 -27.97 -11.95
C PHE A 190 -14.15 -27.71 -10.49
N GLU A 191 -13.56 -28.71 -9.84
CA GLU A 191 -13.15 -28.66 -8.43
C GLU A 191 -11.64 -28.91 -8.28
N GLY A 192 -11.14 -28.87 -7.04
CA GLY A 192 -9.76 -29.22 -6.72
C GLY A 192 -8.76 -28.08 -6.92
N PHE A 193 -9.23 -26.82 -6.87
CA PHE A 193 -8.35 -25.65 -6.94
C PHE A 193 -7.45 -25.56 -5.70
N ALA A 194 -6.23 -25.05 -5.90
CA ALA A 194 -5.28 -24.81 -4.83
C ALA A 194 -5.62 -23.51 -4.06
N ALA A 195 -5.22 -23.44 -2.79
CA ALA A 195 -5.28 -22.22 -1.96
C ALA A 195 -6.64 -21.49 -1.97
N THR A 196 -7.73 -22.24 -1.75
CA THR A 196 -9.12 -21.76 -1.85
C THR A 196 -9.57 -20.80 -0.74
N HIS A 197 -8.70 -20.49 0.23
CA HIS A 197 -8.97 -19.62 1.39
C HIS A 197 -7.86 -18.58 1.56
N PRO A 198 -7.76 -17.58 0.67
CA PRO A 198 -6.78 -16.51 0.81
C PRO A 198 -7.12 -15.62 2.02
N ASN A 199 -6.10 -15.23 2.79
CA ASN A 199 -6.27 -14.31 3.93
C ASN A 199 -6.41 -12.85 3.49
N SER A 200 -5.80 -12.46 2.37
CA SER A 200 -5.81 -11.09 1.84
C SER A 200 -5.68 -11.08 0.31
N THR A 201 -5.71 -9.89 -0.28
CA THR A 201 -5.61 -9.70 -1.73
C THR A 201 -4.67 -8.56 -2.11
N VAL A 202 -4.18 -8.59 -3.35
CA VAL A 202 -3.50 -7.47 -4.00
C VAL A 202 -4.41 -6.95 -5.12
N SER A 203 -4.87 -5.72 -5.00
CA SER A 203 -5.61 -5.03 -6.04
C SER A 203 -4.71 -4.11 -6.84
N VAL A 204 -4.64 -4.34 -8.15
CA VAL A 204 -3.90 -3.49 -9.10
C VAL A 204 -4.80 -2.46 -9.79
N GLY A 205 -6.02 -2.26 -9.32
CA GLY A 205 -7.01 -1.38 -9.92
C GLY A 205 -8.26 -1.27 -9.06
N LYS A 206 -9.41 -1.04 -9.69
CA LYS A 206 -10.74 -1.13 -9.06
C LYS A 206 -11.76 -1.54 -10.13
N SER A 207 -12.98 -1.88 -9.71
CA SER A 207 -14.07 -2.21 -10.64
C SER A 207 -14.26 -1.10 -11.69
N GLY A 208 -14.19 -1.46 -12.98
CA GLY A 208 -14.30 -0.53 -14.11
C GLY A 208 -13.02 0.26 -14.42
N ALA A 209 -11.93 0.00 -13.71
CA ALA A 209 -10.60 0.56 -13.94
C ALA A 209 -9.52 -0.51 -13.74
N GLU A 210 -9.71 -1.66 -14.39
CA GLU A 210 -8.79 -2.78 -14.39
C GLU A 210 -7.48 -2.44 -15.12
N ARG A 211 -6.40 -3.13 -14.76
CA ARG A 211 -5.08 -2.95 -15.38
C ARG A 211 -4.56 -4.25 -15.94
N THR A 212 -3.72 -4.15 -16.96
CA THR A 212 -2.90 -5.28 -17.40
C THR A 212 -1.77 -5.52 -16.41
N ILE A 213 -1.41 -6.80 -16.23
CA ILE A 213 -0.19 -7.21 -15.54
C ILE A 213 0.73 -7.79 -16.62
N THR A 214 1.83 -7.11 -16.90
CA THR A 214 2.76 -7.48 -17.98
C THR A 214 4.08 -8.00 -17.41
N ASN A 215 4.87 -8.69 -18.25
CA ASN A 215 6.14 -9.32 -17.87
C ASN A 215 6.01 -10.42 -16.79
N VAL A 216 4.87 -11.12 -16.79
CA VAL A 216 4.65 -12.30 -15.96
C VAL A 216 5.31 -13.51 -16.61
N ALA A 217 6.32 -14.09 -15.96
CA ALA A 217 6.92 -15.35 -16.39
C ALA A 217 5.90 -16.50 -16.36
N ALA A 218 6.17 -17.60 -17.05
CA ALA A 218 5.25 -18.74 -17.06
C ALA A 218 5.15 -19.34 -15.63
N GLY A 219 3.92 -19.46 -15.12
CA GLY A 219 3.65 -20.08 -13.82
C GLY A 219 3.74 -21.60 -13.86
N ARG A 220 3.88 -22.26 -12.70
CA ARG A 220 3.81 -23.73 -12.65
C ARG A 220 2.41 -24.23 -13.02
N VAL A 221 2.34 -25.31 -13.79
CA VAL A 221 1.08 -25.97 -14.18
C VAL A 221 0.99 -27.33 -13.49
N THR A 222 0.60 -27.31 -12.21
CA THR A 222 0.41 -28.49 -11.36
C THR A 222 -0.87 -28.33 -10.53
N SER A 223 -1.41 -29.43 -9.99
CA SER A 223 -2.68 -29.41 -9.23
C SER A 223 -2.64 -28.58 -7.94
N ASN A 224 -1.45 -28.23 -7.45
CA ASN A 224 -1.24 -27.42 -6.25
C ASN A 224 -0.60 -26.05 -6.53
N SER A 225 -0.53 -25.64 -7.80
CA SER A 225 0.08 -24.35 -8.18
C SER A 225 -0.76 -23.16 -7.73
N THR A 226 -0.09 -22.11 -7.27
CA THR A 226 -0.68 -20.81 -6.91
C THR A 226 -0.03 -19.67 -7.70
N ASP A 227 0.65 -19.99 -8.80
CA ASP A 227 1.31 -19.01 -9.65
C ASP A 227 0.32 -18.38 -10.64
N ALA A 228 0.52 -17.11 -10.98
CA ALA A 228 -0.20 -16.51 -12.10
C ALA A 228 0.16 -17.20 -13.42
N ILE A 229 -0.84 -17.44 -14.26
CA ILE A 229 -0.66 -17.99 -15.62
C ILE A 229 -0.48 -16.83 -16.59
N ASN A 230 0.52 -16.91 -17.48
CA ASN A 230 0.73 -15.91 -18.52
C ASN A 230 0.10 -16.34 -19.87
N GLY A 231 0.07 -15.40 -20.84
CA GLY A 231 -0.54 -15.65 -22.15
C GLY A 231 0.11 -16.79 -22.96
N SER A 232 1.40 -17.06 -22.78
CA SER A 232 2.08 -18.14 -23.53
C SER A 232 1.58 -19.53 -23.12
N GLN A 233 1.23 -19.71 -21.85
CA GLN A 233 0.72 -20.98 -21.34
C GLN A 233 -0.71 -21.25 -21.82
N LEU A 234 -1.55 -20.21 -21.83
CA LEU A 234 -2.89 -20.29 -22.39
C LEU A 234 -2.85 -20.55 -23.90
N TYR A 235 -1.90 -19.92 -24.60
CA TYR A 235 -1.67 -20.16 -26.03
C TYR A 235 -1.29 -21.63 -26.31
N THR A 236 -0.43 -22.26 -25.49
CA THR A 236 -0.12 -23.69 -25.62
C THR A 236 -1.37 -24.56 -25.47
N THR A 237 -2.22 -24.30 -24.48
CA THR A 237 -3.50 -25.02 -24.31
C THR A 237 -4.42 -24.85 -25.51
N ASN A 238 -4.56 -23.62 -26.03
CA ASN A 238 -5.41 -23.34 -27.18
C ASN A 238 -4.91 -24.06 -28.45
N ASN A 239 -3.59 -24.12 -28.68
CA ASN A 239 -3.03 -24.89 -29.78
C ASN A 239 -3.32 -26.39 -29.66
N MET A 240 -3.24 -26.95 -28.44
CA MET A 240 -3.61 -28.35 -28.22
C MET A 240 -5.10 -28.60 -28.50
N LEU A 241 -5.98 -27.66 -28.14
CA LEU A 241 -7.41 -27.76 -28.45
C LEU A 241 -7.71 -27.67 -29.95
N THR A 242 -6.98 -26.82 -30.68
CA THR A 242 -7.03 -26.77 -32.15
C THR A 242 -6.63 -28.11 -32.75
N ASN A 243 -5.51 -28.70 -32.30
CA ASN A 243 -5.06 -30.01 -32.77
C ASN A 243 -6.10 -31.13 -32.51
N VAL A 244 -6.76 -31.11 -31.34
CA VAL A 244 -7.86 -32.03 -31.03
C VAL A 244 -9.03 -31.84 -32.01
N SER A 245 -9.40 -30.60 -32.31
CA SER A 245 -10.49 -30.29 -33.24
C SER A 245 -10.19 -30.74 -34.67
N GLU A 246 -8.96 -30.56 -35.12
CA GLU A 246 -8.48 -31.04 -36.43
C GLU A 246 -8.48 -32.58 -36.49
N THR A 247 -8.07 -33.22 -35.40
CA THR A 247 -8.09 -34.69 -35.28
C THR A 247 -9.53 -35.22 -35.38
N ILE A 248 -10.49 -34.59 -34.68
CA ILE A 248 -11.89 -35.01 -34.74
C ILE A 248 -12.46 -34.83 -36.15
N THR A 249 -12.17 -33.71 -36.82
CA THR A 249 -12.57 -33.48 -38.22
C THR A 249 -12.05 -34.59 -39.14
N THR A 250 -10.78 -34.98 -38.97
CA THR A 250 -10.16 -36.08 -39.73
C THR A 250 -10.84 -37.42 -39.47
N ILE A 251 -11.17 -37.74 -38.21
CA ILE A 251 -11.87 -38.97 -37.83
C ILE A 251 -13.27 -39.03 -38.42
N LEU A 252 -14.00 -37.90 -38.41
CA LEU A 252 -15.34 -37.81 -38.97
C LEU A 252 -15.34 -37.92 -40.50
N GLY A 253 -14.24 -37.54 -41.16
CA GLY A 253 -14.05 -37.67 -42.60
C GLY A 253 -15.03 -36.82 -43.42
N CYS A 254 -15.26 -37.24 -44.67
CA CYS A 254 -16.18 -36.56 -45.62
C CYS A 254 -15.90 -35.04 -45.72
N ASN A 255 -16.95 -34.22 -45.81
CA ASN A 255 -16.89 -32.75 -45.81
C ASN A 255 -16.96 -32.18 -44.37
N ALA A 256 -16.43 -32.89 -43.37
CA ALA A 256 -16.38 -32.35 -42.03
C ALA A 256 -15.46 -31.11 -42.00
N GLU A 257 -15.93 -30.03 -41.37
CA GLU A 257 -15.21 -28.77 -41.31
C GLU A 257 -15.31 -28.16 -39.91
N ILE A 258 -14.23 -27.46 -39.51
CA ILE A 258 -14.25 -26.61 -38.33
C ILE A 258 -14.85 -25.27 -38.74
N GLU A 259 -16.09 -25.01 -38.34
CA GLU A 259 -16.69 -23.70 -38.57
C GLU A 259 -16.09 -22.70 -37.57
N GLN A 260 -15.55 -21.59 -38.08
CA GLN A 260 -15.21 -20.45 -37.22
C GLN A 260 -16.46 -19.61 -37.00
N HIS A 261 -16.86 -19.44 -35.73
CA HIS A 261 -17.94 -18.52 -35.39
C HIS A 261 -17.33 -17.31 -34.67
N GLY A 262 -16.91 -16.31 -35.45
CA GLY A 262 -16.14 -15.17 -34.94
C GLY A 262 -14.75 -15.60 -34.44
N ASN A 263 -14.33 -15.10 -33.28
CA ASN A 263 -13.02 -15.41 -32.67
C ASN A 263 -12.97 -16.76 -31.95
N ASN A 264 -14.04 -17.57 -31.97
CA ASN A 264 -14.08 -18.89 -31.36
C ASN A 264 -14.20 -19.99 -32.44
N LEU A 265 -13.46 -21.08 -32.25
CA LEU A 265 -13.66 -22.33 -33.00
C LEU A 265 -15.05 -22.86 -32.62
N GLY A 266 -16.00 -22.74 -33.55
CA GLY A 266 -17.43 -22.80 -33.28
C GLY A 266 -18.07 -23.95 -34.02
N LYS A 267 -17.97 -25.15 -33.43
CA LYS A 267 -18.59 -26.41 -33.86
C LYS A 267 -17.90 -27.08 -35.05
N ILE A 268 -17.76 -28.39 -34.94
CA ILE A 268 -17.42 -29.25 -36.07
C ILE A 268 -18.73 -29.57 -36.77
N ARG A 269 -18.85 -29.14 -38.04
CA ARG A 269 -19.98 -29.52 -38.88
C ARG A 269 -19.59 -30.75 -39.68
N THR A 270 -20.54 -31.65 -39.85
CA THR A 270 -20.41 -32.79 -40.76
C THR A 270 -21.49 -32.69 -41.81
N TYR A 271 -21.09 -32.68 -43.08
CA TYR A 271 -22.00 -32.95 -44.18
C TYR A 271 -21.73 -34.36 -44.66
N ASP A 272 -22.78 -35.17 -44.72
CA ASP A 272 -22.75 -36.49 -45.32
C ASP A 272 -21.80 -37.50 -44.65
N ILE A 273 -22.05 -37.82 -43.38
CA ILE A 273 -21.30 -38.88 -42.68
C ILE A 273 -21.65 -40.23 -43.35
N GLY A 274 -20.81 -40.71 -44.26
CA GLY A 274 -20.96 -42.00 -44.95
C GLY A 274 -21.18 -41.97 -46.46
N GLY A 275 -21.17 -40.81 -47.14
CA GLY A 275 -21.24 -40.74 -48.61
C GLY A 275 -22.63 -40.98 -49.20
N THR A 276 -23.69 -40.66 -48.46
CA THR A 276 -25.11 -40.89 -48.77
C THR A 276 -25.93 -39.62 -49.05
N ASP A 277 -25.30 -38.46 -49.24
CA ASP A 277 -25.92 -37.15 -49.50
C ASP A 277 -27.04 -36.75 -48.50
N SER A 278 -27.18 -37.42 -47.35
CA SER A 278 -28.30 -37.20 -46.44
C SER A 278 -28.04 -37.66 -45.00
N ASN A 279 -28.16 -36.73 -44.04
CA ASN A 279 -28.02 -36.98 -42.59
C ASN A 279 -29.26 -37.70 -42.00
N TYR A 280 -29.74 -38.80 -42.58
CA TYR A 280 -30.84 -39.59 -42.02
C TYR A 280 -30.32 -40.84 -41.31
N GLY A 281 -30.48 -40.87 -39.98
CA GLY A 281 -30.36 -42.10 -39.20
C GLY A 281 -31.42 -43.11 -39.64
N ARG A 282 -31.06 -44.03 -40.55
CA ARG A 282 -31.87 -45.20 -40.87
C ARG A 282 -31.65 -46.26 -39.80
N PHE A 283 -32.54 -46.27 -38.80
CA PHE A 283 -32.77 -47.45 -37.96
C PHE A 283 -33.36 -48.57 -38.84
N TRP A 284 -32.59 -49.64 -39.04
CA TRP A 284 -33.11 -50.86 -39.66
C TRP A 284 -34.03 -51.57 -38.66
N TYR A 285 -35.34 -51.48 -38.87
CA TYR A 285 -36.28 -52.45 -38.30
C TYR A 285 -36.17 -53.74 -39.11
N LEU A 286 -35.58 -54.77 -38.52
CA LEU A 286 -35.68 -56.15 -39.00
C LEU A 286 -37.05 -56.69 -38.57
N SER A 287 -37.93 -56.96 -39.55
CA SER A 287 -39.11 -57.82 -39.40
C SER A 287 -38.76 -59.25 -39.75
#